data_AF-A0PB46-F1
#
_entry.id   AF-A0PB46-F1
#
_cell.length_a   1.000
_cell.length_b   1.000
_cell.length_c   1.000
_cell.angle_alpha   90.00
_cell.angle_beta   90.00
_cell.angle_gamma   90.00
#
_symmetry.space_group_name_H-M   'P 1'
#
loop_
_entity.id
_entity.type
_entity.pdbx_description
1 polymer ?
#
loop_
_entity_poly.entity_id
_entity_poly.type
_entity_poly.pdbx_seq_one_letter_code
_entity_poly.pdbx_strand_id
1 'polypeptide(L)' 'MVVIIVNTGHYEFIGLGETHGQATEGLLKRWDEHCERNPDAESGYMQELIEEGSAQVVEMEPGSAVIYGLDG' A
#
# COMPACT_ATOMS: atom_id res chain seq x y z
N MET A 1 5.01 -10.45 10.28
CA MET A 1 4.09 -9.42 9.76
C MET A 1 4.77 -8.68 8.62
N VAL A 2 4.02 -8.32 7.59
CA VAL A 2 4.49 -7.63 6.39
C VAL A 2 3.70 -6.34 6.25
N VAL A 3 4.41 -5.25 5.97
CA VAL A 3 3.86 -3.95 5.61
C VAL A 3 4.24 -3.66 4.17
N ILE A 4 3.26 -3.24 3.37
CA ILE A 4 3.49 -2.75 2.01
C ILE A 4 3.05 -1.29 1.98
N ILE A 5 3.92 -0.41 1.51
CA ILE A 5 3.67 1.02 1.39
C ILE A 5 3.80 1.39 -0.09
N VAL A 6 2.76 2.02 -0.64
CA VAL A 6 2.77 2.56 -2.00
C VAL A 6 2.43 4.05 -1.95
N ASN A 7 3.27 4.85 -2.59
CA ASN A 7 3.04 6.28 -2.79
C ASN A 7 2.59 6.51 -4.24
N THR A 8 1.40 7.08 -4.41
CA THR A 8 0.81 7.36 -5.73
C THR A 8 1.22 8.73 -6.31
N GLY A 9 2.09 9.46 -5.61
CA GLY A 9 2.45 10.85 -5.84
C GLY A 9 1.54 11.85 -5.10
N HIS A 10 0.29 11.46 -4.81
CA HIS A 10 -0.68 12.29 -4.11
C HIS A 10 -1.13 11.70 -2.76
N TYR A 11 -1.15 10.37 -2.66
CA TYR A 11 -1.62 9.65 -1.50
C TYR A 11 -0.69 8.49 -1.16
N GLU A 12 -0.66 8.14 0.11
CA GLU A 12 0.08 7.00 0.61
C GLU A 12 -0.90 5.92 1.07
N PHE A 13 -0.71 4.72 0.55
CA PHE A 13 -1.51 3.55 0.89
C PHE A 13 -0.64 2.54 1.61
N ILE A 14 -1.17 2.01 2.70
CA ILE A 14 -0.48 1.03 3.54
C ILE A 14 -1.33 -0.24 3.63
N GLY A 15 -0.73 -1.35 3.19
CA GLY A 15 -1.23 -2.71 3.35
C GLY A 15 -0.53 -3.42 4.50
N LEU A 16 -1.29 -4.16 5.30
CA LEU A 16 -0.79 -4.92 6.45
C LEU A 16 -1.27 -6.37 6.35
N GLY A 17 -0.40 -7.32 6.62
CA GLY A 17 -0.74 -8.75 6.62
C GLY A 17 0.30 -9.62 7.30
N GLU A 18 0.00 -10.89 7.54
CA GLU A 18 0.99 -11.86 8.02
C GLU A 18 1.91 -12.33 6.87
N THR A 19 1.41 -12.28 5.64
CA THR A 19 2.14 -12.61 4.41
C THR A 19 2.13 -11.44 3.44
N HIS A 20 3.03 -11.48 2.45
CA HIS A 20 3.05 -10.51 1.35
C HIS A 20 1.68 -10.43 0.64
N GLY A 21 1.07 -11.59 0.32
CA GLY A 21 -0.23 -11.62 -0.34
C GLY A 21 -1.36 -10.97 0.47
N GLN A 22 -1.39 -11.19 1.79
CA GLN A 22 -2.38 -10.54 2.66
C GLN A 22 -2.17 -9.02 2.74
N ALA A 23 -0.92 -8.57 2.81
CA ALA A 23 -0.61 -7.15 2.81
C ALA A 23 -1.00 -6.49 1.47
N THR A 24 -0.75 -7.17 0.34
CA THR A 24 -1.17 -6.72 -0.99
C THR A 24 -2.69 -6.64 -1.11
N GLU A 25 -3.42 -7.66 -0.66
CA GLU A 25 -4.90 -7.66 -0.67
C GLU A 25 -5.46 -6.51 0.17
N GLY A 26 -4.90 -6.29 1.36
CA GLY A 26 -5.27 -5.17 2.23
C GLY A 26 -4.97 -3.79 1.62
N LEU A 27 -3.96 -3.68 0.76
CA LEU A 27 -3.63 -2.47 0.02
C LEU A 27 -4.62 -2.24 -1.13
N LEU A 28 -4.84 -3.26 -1.97
CA LEU A 28 -5.76 -3.20 -3.11
C LEU A 28 -7.18 -2.85 -2.67
N LYS A 29 -7.66 -3.46 -1.57
CA LYS A 29 -8.98 -3.11 -1.02
C LYS A 29 -9.09 -1.63 -0.63
N ARG A 30 -8.04 -1.05 -0.03
CA ARG A 30 -8.04 0.38 0.33
C ARG A 30 -7.99 1.26 -0.91
N TRP A 31 -7.32 0.82 -1.97
CA TRP A 31 -7.33 1.50 -3.25
C TRP A 31 -8.71 1.48 -3.90
N ASP A 32 -9.40 0.33 -3.90
CA ASP A 32 -10.76 0.22 -4.42
C ASP A 32 -11.71 1.19 -3.69
N GLU A 33 -11.64 1.26 -2.36
CA GLU A 33 -12.41 2.21 -1.55
C GLU A 33 -12.06 3.69 -1.87
N HIS A 34 -10.82 3.96 -2.30
CA HIS A 34 -10.40 5.28 -2.74
C HIS A 34 -10.97 5.62 -4.13
N CYS A 35 -10.94 4.69 -5.07
CA CYS A 35 -11.53 4.84 -6.41
C CYS A 35 -13.04 5.10 -6.34
N GLU A 36 -13.77 4.45 -5.43
CA GLU A 36 -15.20 4.72 -5.23
C GLU A 36 -15.48 6.18 -4.82
N ARG A 37 -14.53 6.82 -4.12
CA ARG A 37 -14.66 8.20 -3.64
C ARG A 37 -14.06 9.23 -4.60
N ASN A 38 -13.21 8.80 -5.52
CA ASN A 38 -12.47 9.65 -6.44
C ASN A 38 -12.64 9.09 -7.86
N PRO A 39 -13.64 9.56 -8.64
CA PRO A 39 -13.99 9.01 -9.95
C PRO A 39 -12.85 9.06 -10.98
N ASP A 40 -11.87 9.94 -10.78
CA ASP A 40 -10.71 10.08 -11.66
C ASP A 40 -9.58 9.08 -11.34
N ALA A 41 -9.69 8.32 -10.24
CA ALA A 41 -8.68 7.33 -9.86
C ALA A 41 -8.92 5.99 -10.57
N GLU A 42 -7.89 5.48 -11.24
CA GLU A 42 -7.97 4.24 -12.02
C GLU A 42 -7.76 3.00 -11.14
N SER A 43 -8.73 2.07 -11.14
CA SER A 43 -8.67 0.88 -10.27
C SER A 43 -7.45 -0.01 -10.51
N GLY A 44 -6.95 -0.08 -11.75
CA GLY A 44 -5.76 -0.87 -12.10
C GLY A 44 -4.42 -0.26 -11.68
N TYR A 45 -4.39 1.04 -11.38
CA TYR A 45 -3.13 1.78 -11.17
C TYR A 45 -2.34 1.27 -9.96
N MET A 46 -3.01 0.94 -8.85
CA MET A 46 -2.33 0.39 -7.68
C MET A 46 -1.67 -0.96 -7.96
N GLN A 47 -2.30 -1.80 -8.78
CA GLN A 47 -1.73 -3.09 -9.16
C GLN A 47 -0.49 -2.90 -10.03
N GLU A 48 -0.53 -1.98 -10.99
CA GLU A 48 0.62 -1.60 -11.83
C GLU A 48 1.80 -1.13 -10.97
N LEU A 49 1.57 -0.23 -10.01
CA LEU A 49 2.62 0.25 -9.11
C LEU A 49 3.31 -0.87 -8.31
N ILE A 50 2.55 -1.89 -7.89
CA ILE A 50 3.09 -3.04 -7.18
C ILE A 50 3.92 -3.92 -8.13
N GLU A 51 3.42 -4.19 -9.33
CA GLU A 51 4.06 -5.03 -10.34
C GLU A 51 5.36 -4.39 -10.88
N GLU A 52 5.40 -3.05 -10.97
CA GLU A 52 6.59 -2.28 -11.37
C GLU A 52 7.63 -2.13 -10.24
N GLY A 53 7.32 -2.58 -9.03
CA GLY A 53 8.23 -2.51 -7.88
C GLY A 53 8.29 -1.14 -7.20
N SER A 54 7.28 -0.29 -7.43
CA SER A 54 7.13 1.00 -6.73
C SER A 54 6.63 0.83 -5.28
N ALA A 55 6.30 -0.39 -4.88
CA ALA A 55 5.90 -0.74 -3.53
C ALA A 55 7.11 -1.01 -2.62
N GLN A 56 7.18 -0.29 -1.49
CA GLN A 56 8.11 -0.59 -0.42
C GLN A 56 7.55 -1.72 0.45
N VAL A 57 8.31 -2.80 0.59
CA VAL A 57 7.95 -3.94 1.45
C VAL A 57 8.84 -3.93 2.70
N VAL A 58 8.22 -4.03 3.87
CA VAL A 58 8.90 -4.07 5.17
C VAL A 58 8.43 -5.31 5.93
N GLU A 59 9.38 -6.18 6.27
CA GLU A 59 9.13 -7.30 7.17
C GLU A 59 9.30 -6.84 8.62
N MET A 60 8.30 -7.12 9.45
CA MET A 60 8.25 -6.69 10.84
C MET A 60 8.27 -7.88 11.79
N GLU A 61 9.12 -7.77 12.81
CA GLU A 61 9.06 -8.62 13.98
C GLU A 61 7.91 -8.22 14.92
N PRO A 62 7.31 -9.17 15.65
CA PRO A 62 6.28 -8.86 16.65
C PRO A 62 6.75 -7.80 17.65
N GLY A 63 5.89 -6.82 17.93
CA GLY A 63 6.20 -5.71 18.84
C GLY A 63 6.95 -4.54 18.19
N SER A 64 7.26 -4.62 16.89
CA SER A 64 7.83 -3.50 16.13
C SER A 64 6.78 -2.44 15.81
N ALA A 65 7.22 -1.19 15.62
CA ALA A 65 6.40 -0.10 15.11
C ALA A 65 7.05 0.47 13.84
N VAL A 66 6.23 0.76 12.82
CA VAL A 66 6.67 1.47 11.62
C VAL A 66 6.18 2.91 11.73
N ILE A 67 7.12 3.85 11.68
CA ILE A 67 6.83 5.27 11.50
C ILE A 67 7.27 5.60 10.09
N TYR A 68 6.33 6.07 9.28
CA TYR A 68 6.56 6.45 7.90
C TYR A 68 6.03 7.87 7.66
N GLY A 69 6.74 8.62 6.84
CA GLY A 69 6.41 9.97 6.41
C GLY A 69 7.54 10.50 5.51
N LEU A 70 7.20 11.40 4.59
CA LEU A 70 8.19 12.07 3.75
C LEU A 70 8.85 13.21 4.53
N ASP A 71 10.16 13.37 4.36
CA ASP A 71 10.85 14.59 4.80
C ASP A 71 10.23 15.78 4.04
N GLY A 72 9.61 16.70 4.79
CA GLY A 72 8.92 17.88 4.26
C GLY A 72 9.85 19.03 3.87
#